data_AF-A0A832GYG7-F1
#
_entry.id   AF-A0A832GYG7-F1
#
_cell.length_a   1.000
_cell.length_b   1.000
_cell.length_c   1.000
_cell.angle_alpha   90.00
_cell.angle_beta   90.00
_cell.angle_gamma   90.00
#
_symmetry.space_group_name_H-M   'P 1'
#
loop_
_entity.id
_entity.type
_entity.pdbx_description
1 polymer ?
#
loop_
_entity_poly.entity_id
_entity_poly.type
_entity_poly.pdbx_seq_one_letter_code
_entity_poly.pdbx_strand_id
1 'polypeptide(L)'
;MKFNYINNHIVIPIDTKNGIKNVVLDTGNPTFTVLNDETINEISFCGVDFKLESNFMVNQFRQMINWEQISDLVQTEIHGFIGFDFLSNYNLIIDLKNNEIIISDDNDGFSLSEIDFFMNIPIIRMKIQDIEINAIFDT
;
A
#
# COMPACT_ATOMS: atom_id res chain seq x y z
N MET A 1 -13.41 1.62 -4.36
CA MET A 1 -12.66 1.17 -5.57
C MET A 1 -12.50 -0.35 -5.51
N LYS A 2 -12.59 -1.06 -6.64
CA LYS A 2 -12.32 -2.51 -6.67
C LYS A 2 -10.81 -2.77 -6.71
N PHE A 3 -10.35 -3.79 -6.00
CA PHE A 3 -9.00 -4.33 -6.13
C PHE A 3 -9.05 -5.77 -6.63
N ASN A 4 -7.90 -6.27 -7.09
CA ASN A 4 -7.70 -7.65 -7.47
C ASN A 4 -6.85 -8.36 -6.42
N TYR A 5 -7.27 -9.55 -6.00
CA TYR A 5 -6.44 -10.41 -5.17
C TYR A 5 -5.69 -11.41 -6.06
N ILE A 6 -4.38 -11.21 -6.24
CA ILE A 6 -3.56 -11.96 -7.20
C ILE A 6 -2.33 -12.51 -6.47
N ASN A 7 -2.15 -13.83 -6.54
CA ASN A 7 -1.05 -14.54 -5.88
C ASN A 7 -0.78 -14.10 -4.42
N ASN A 8 -1.84 -13.94 -3.64
CA ASN A 8 -1.83 -13.48 -2.25
C ASN A 8 -1.49 -11.99 -2.02
N HIS A 9 -1.53 -11.17 -3.06
CA HIS A 9 -1.32 -9.73 -2.97
C HIS A 9 -2.59 -8.95 -3.32
N ILE A 10 -2.78 -7.82 -2.63
CA ILE A 10 -3.81 -6.83 -2.99
C ILE A 10 -3.23 -5.91 -4.08
N VAL A 11 -3.73 -6.09 -5.31
CA VAL A 11 -3.33 -5.30 -6.48
C VAL A 11 -4.42 -4.30 -6.84
N ILE A 12 -4.07 -3.02 -6.85
CA ILE A 12 -4.99 -1.91 -7.06
C ILE A 12 -4.68 -1.27 -8.41
N PRO A 13 -5.65 -1.17 -9.34
CA PRO A 13 -5.52 -0.32 -10.50
C PRO A 13 -5.71 1.14 -10.07
N ILE A 14 -4.71 2.00 -10.30
CA ILE A 14 -4.76 3.44 -10.03
C ILE A 14 -4.71 4.23 -11.34
N ASP A 15 -5.40 5.36 -11.39
CA ASP A 15 -5.36 6.24 -12.55
C ASP A 15 -4.13 7.16 -12.46
N THR A 16 -3.46 7.35 -13.60
CA THR A 16 -2.35 8.29 -13.73
C THR A 16 -2.48 9.04 -15.06
N LYS A 17 -1.69 10.11 -15.22
CA LYS A 17 -1.62 10.82 -16.52
C LYS A 17 -1.15 9.93 -17.68
N ASN A 18 -0.47 8.81 -17.39
CA ASN A 18 0.05 7.85 -18.38
C ASN A 18 -0.86 6.60 -18.50
N GLY A 19 -2.11 6.68 -18.03
CA GLY A 19 -3.07 5.57 -18.01
C GLY A 19 -3.10 4.83 -16.67
N ILE A 20 -3.79 3.69 -16.66
CA ILE A 20 -3.96 2.87 -15.46
C ILE A 20 -2.63 2.17 -15.11
N LYS A 21 -2.28 2.18 -13.82
CA LYS A 21 -1.13 1.47 -13.28
C LYS A 21 -1.57 0.50 -12.20
N ASN A 22 -1.06 -0.72 -12.22
CA ASN A 22 -1.29 -1.69 -11.16
C ASN A 22 -0.24 -1.48 -10.07
N VAL A 23 -0.69 -1.26 -8.84
CA VAL A 23 0.18 -1.09 -7.68
C VAL A 23 -0.20 -2.09 -6.60
N VAL A 24 0.79 -2.54 -5.83
CA VAL A 24 0.55 -3.37 -4.63
C VAL A 24 0.23 -2.44 -3.47
N LEU A 25 -0.81 -2.78 -2.70
CA LEU A 25 -1.03 -2.19 -1.39
C LEU A 25 -0.04 -2.80 -0.40
N ASP A 26 0.85 -2.01 0.16
CA ASP A 26 1.96 -2.51 0.96
C ASP A 26 2.02 -1.78 2.31
N THR A 27 1.29 -2.32 3.30
CA THR A 27 1.33 -1.79 4.68
C THR A 27 2.65 -2.11 5.38
N GLY A 28 3.43 -3.08 4.88
CA GLY A 28 4.77 -3.42 5.37
C GLY A 28 5.87 -2.47 4.91
N ASN A 29 5.61 -1.63 3.90
CA ASN A 29 6.60 -0.70 3.35
C ASN A 29 6.81 0.52 4.26
N PRO A 30 7.99 0.68 4.89
CA PRO A 30 8.29 1.84 5.72
C PRO A 30 8.52 3.12 4.91
N THR A 31 8.54 3.01 3.59
CA THR A 31 8.88 4.10 2.67
C THR A 31 7.63 4.72 2.03
N PHE A 32 7.87 5.62 1.08
CA PHE A 32 6.85 6.34 0.35
C PHE A 32 6.26 5.47 -0.77
N THR A 33 5.09 5.88 -1.23
CA THR A 33 4.47 5.39 -2.46
C THR A 33 5.43 5.59 -3.62
N VAL A 34 5.72 4.52 -4.34
CA VAL A 34 6.72 4.51 -5.40
C VAL A 34 6.15 3.88 -6.67
N LEU A 35 6.37 4.55 -7.81
CA LEU A 35 6.06 4.01 -9.12
C LEU A 35 7.34 3.76 -9.94
N ASN A 36 7.30 2.76 -10.81
CA ASN A 36 8.29 2.45 -11.85
C ASN A 36 8.16 3.38 -13.07
N ASP A 37 7.92 4.68 -12.83
CA ASP A 37 7.87 5.71 -13.86
C ASP A 37 8.10 7.07 -13.18
N GLU A 38 9.29 7.63 -13.35
CA GLU A 38 9.67 8.90 -12.72
C GLU A 38 8.93 10.10 -13.30
N THR A 39 8.27 9.93 -14.46
CA THR A 39 7.51 11.01 -15.07
C THR A 39 6.16 11.19 -14.37
N ILE A 40 5.68 10.20 -13.62
CA ILE A 40 4.42 10.27 -12.86
C ILE A 40 4.71 10.86 -11.48
N ASN A 41 4.05 11.97 -11.17
CA ASN A 41 4.19 12.71 -9.90
C ASN A 41 2.85 12.88 -9.17
N GLU A 42 1.79 12.28 -9.69
CA GLU A 42 0.44 12.34 -9.16
C GLU A 42 -0.31 11.08 -9.59
N ILE A 43 -1.10 10.54 -8.67
CA ILE A 43 -1.97 9.38 -8.89
C ILE A 43 -3.38 9.72 -8.41
N SER A 44 -4.40 9.10 -9.00
CA SER A 44 -5.76 9.16 -8.47
C SER A 44 -6.13 7.81 -7.88
N PHE A 45 -6.52 7.83 -6.61
CA PHE A 45 -6.86 6.65 -5.82
C PHE A 45 -8.20 6.89 -5.13
N CYS A 46 -9.20 6.03 -5.38
CA CYS A 46 -10.56 6.21 -4.85
C CYS A 46 -11.17 7.60 -5.10
N GLY A 47 -10.82 8.26 -6.21
CA GLY A 47 -11.29 9.61 -6.54
C GLY A 47 -10.57 10.73 -5.78
N VAL A 48 -9.50 10.41 -5.04
CA VAL A 48 -8.61 11.37 -4.40
C VAL A 48 -7.31 11.44 -5.18
N ASP A 49 -6.92 12.65 -5.56
CA ASP A 49 -5.65 12.90 -6.19
C ASP A 49 -4.55 13.04 -5.14
N PHE A 50 -3.49 12.26 -5.30
CA PHE A 50 -2.36 12.20 -4.38
C PHE A 50 -1.07 12.50 -5.13
N LYS A 51 -0.36 13.53 -4.66
CA LYS A 51 0.94 13.91 -5.21
C LYS A 51 2.02 13.00 -4.65
N LEU A 52 2.79 12.38 -5.53
CA LEU A 52 3.89 11.50 -5.17
C LEU A 52 5.09 12.31 -4.67
N GLU A 53 5.67 11.87 -3.56
CA GLU A 53 6.92 12.42 -3.05
C GLU A 53 8.10 12.04 -3.96
N SER A 54 8.98 13.01 -4.21
CA SER A 54 10.17 12.82 -5.04
C SER A 54 11.39 13.31 -4.27
N ASN A 55 11.95 12.44 -3.45
CA ASN A 55 13.18 12.68 -2.71
C ASN A 55 14.25 11.63 -3.03
N PHE A 56 15.46 11.86 -2.54
CA PHE A 56 16.60 10.99 -2.79
C PHE A 56 16.34 9.53 -2.39
N MET A 57 15.69 9.30 -1.24
CA MET A 57 15.39 7.95 -0.74
C MET A 57 14.40 7.21 -1.64
N VAL A 58 13.33 7.88 -2.10
CA VAL A 58 12.36 7.30 -3.03
C VAL A 58 13.02 6.89 -4.35
N ASN A 59 13.88 7.77 -4.89
CA ASN A 59 14.59 7.49 -6.13
C ASN A 59 15.58 6.33 -5.98
N GLN A 60 16.31 6.26 -4.86
CA GLN A 60 17.19 5.12 -4.57
C GLN A 60 16.39 3.82 -4.44
N PHE A 61 15.29 3.84 -3.69
CA PHE A 61 14.43 2.66 -3.52
C PHE A 61 13.87 2.17 -4.86
N ARG A 62 13.35 3.08 -5.70
CA ARG A 62 12.88 2.77 -7.06
C ARG A 62 13.94 2.06 -7.90
N GLN A 63 15.19 2.53 -7.84
CA GLN A 63 16.31 1.98 -8.62
C GLN A 63 16.80 0.62 -8.09
N MET A 64 16.56 0.32 -6.80
CA MET A 64 16.91 -0.97 -6.19
C MET A 64 15.88 -2.07 -6.46
N ILE A 65 14.66 -1.70 -6.84
CA ILE A 65 13.59 -2.66 -7.14
C ILE A 65 13.81 -3.26 -8.54
N ASN A 66 13.82 -4.59 -8.60
CA ASN A 66 13.68 -5.31 -9.86
C ASN A 66 12.19 -5.52 -10.18
N TRP A 67 11.61 -4.61 -10.95
CA TRP A 67 10.18 -4.60 -11.27
C TRP A 67 9.71 -5.80 -12.08
N GLU A 68 10.58 -6.38 -12.90
CA GLU A 68 10.30 -7.62 -13.65
C GLU A 68 10.14 -8.79 -12.66
N GLN A 69 11.08 -8.94 -11.72
CA GLN A 69 11.00 -9.96 -10.67
C GLN A 69 9.79 -9.80 -9.77
N ILE A 70 9.42 -8.56 -9.41
CA ILE A 70 8.20 -8.28 -8.64
C ILE A 70 6.97 -8.69 -9.45
N SER A 71 6.90 -8.31 -10.73
CA SER A 71 5.76 -8.65 -11.59
C SER A 71 5.60 -10.17 -11.75
N ASP A 72 6.71 -10.89 -11.91
CA ASP A 72 6.74 -12.35 -11.98
C ASP A 72 6.27 -13.00 -10.66
N LEU A 73 6.72 -12.47 -9.53
CA LEU A 73 6.32 -12.93 -8.20
C LEU A 73 4.82 -12.72 -7.98
N VAL A 74 4.26 -11.57 -8.34
CA VAL A 74 2.83 -11.28 -8.16
C VAL A 74 1.97 -11.95 -9.24
N GLN A 75 2.59 -12.41 -10.35
CA GLN A 75 1.93 -12.98 -11.53
C GLN A 75 1.05 -11.97 -12.30
N THR A 76 1.43 -10.69 -12.26
CA THR A 76 0.84 -9.62 -13.06
C THR A 76 1.83 -8.47 -13.16
N GLU A 77 1.72 -7.63 -14.20
CA GLU A 77 2.53 -6.43 -14.31
C GLU A 77 2.28 -5.48 -13.12
N ILE A 78 3.34 -5.20 -12.35
CA ILE A 78 3.34 -4.29 -11.21
C ILE A 78 4.17 -3.05 -11.54
N HIS A 79 3.55 -1.91 -11.31
CA HIS A 79 4.09 -0.60 -11.62
C HIS A 79 4.50 0.18 -10.37
N GLY A 80 4.25 -0.34 -9.17
CA GLY A 80 4.51 0.41 -7.96
C GLY A 80 3.94 -0.22 -6.69
N PHE A 81 4.19 0.48 -5.59
CA PHE A 81 3.71 0.16 -4.25
C PHE A 81 3.05 1.41 -3.66
N ILE A 82 1.88 1.24 -3.04
CA ILE A 82 1.28 2.24 -2.15
C ILE A 82 1.92 2.07 -0.78
N GLY A 83 2.64 3.11 -0.33
CA GLY A 83 3.41 3.10 0.91
C GLY A 83 2.80 3.94 2.02
N PHE A 84 3.54 4.09 3.11
CA PHE A 84 3.07 4.74 4.35
C PHE A 84 2.57 6.18 4.14
N ASP A 85 3.18 6.93 3.23
CA ASP A 85 2.83 8.33 2.97
C ASP A 85 1.38 8.49 2.50
N PHE A 86 0.87 7.54 1.74
CA PHE A 86 -0.54 7.49 1.40
C PHE A 86 -1.35 6.95 2.58
N LEU A 87 -0.95 5.80 3.12
CA LEU A 87 -1.71 5.07 4.15
C LEU A 87 -1.91 5.85 5.46
N SER A 88 -0.96 6.73 5.81
CA SER A 88 -1.02 7.54 7.04
C SER A 88 -1.87 8.80 6.92
N ASN A 89 -2.17 9.23 5.68
CA ASN A 89 -2.96 10.43 5.42
C ASN A 89 -4.45 10.14 5.20
N TYR A 90 -4.83 8.88 5.02
CA TYR A 90 -6.20 8.48 4.71
C TYR A 90 -6.66 7.31 5.60
N ASN A 91 -7.89 7.39 6.10
CA ASN A 91 -8.52 6.25 6.74
C ASN A 91 -9.00 5.27 5.66
N LEU A 92 -8.30 4.15 5.54
CA LEU A 92 -8.58 3.14 4.53
C LEU A 92 -9.32 1.95 5.14
N ILE A 93 -10.45 1.60 4.52
CA ILE A 93 -11.17 0.36 4.81
C ILE A 93 -10.87 -0.61 3.67
N ILE A 94 -10.30 -1.76 4.01
CA ILE A 94 -10.05 -2.87 3.08
C ILE A 94 -11.14 -3.93 3.31
N ASP A 95 -12.16 -3.93 2.46
CA ASP A 95 -13.21 -4.95 2.47
C ASP A 95 -12.77 -6.16 1.63
N LEU A 96 -12.15 -7.12 2.31
CA LEU A 96 -11.68 -8.37 1.71
C LEU A 96 -12.81 -9.26 1.19
N LYS A 97 -14.05 -9.10 1.69
CA LYS A 97 -15.18 -9.92 1.25
C LYS A 97 -15.70 -9.46 -0.11
N ASN A 98 -15.74 -8.14 -0.31
CA ASN A 98 -16.25 -7.53 -1.53
C ASN A 98 -15.13 -7.13 -2.51
N ASN A 99 -13.86 -7.34 -2.14
CA ASN A 99 -12.68 -6.88 -2.87
C ASN A 99 -12.71 -5.37 -3.15
N GLU A 100 -13.01 -4.59 -2.12
CA GLU A 100 -13.15 -3.14 -2.20
C GLU A 100 -12.22 -2.42 -1.23
N ILE A 101 -11.68 -1.29 -1.68
CA ILE A 101 -11.02 -0.30 -0.83
C ILE A 101 -11.85 0.96 -0.83
N ILE A 102 -12.04 1.52 0.36
CA ILE A 102 -12.82 2.74 0.60
C ILE A 102 -11.94 3.70 1.40
N ILE A 103 -11.86 4.95 0.97
CA ILE A 103 -11.37 6.03 1.82
C ILE A 103 -12.58 6.52 2.62
N SER A 104 -12.48 6.45 3.95
CA SER A 104 -13.50 6.94 4.86
C SER A 104 -13.14 8.32 5.39
N ASP A 105 -14.09 9.24 5.39
CA ASP A 105 -13.99 10.50 6.13
C ASP A 105 -14.37 10.32 7.60
N ASP A 106 -15.04 9.21 7.93
CA ASP A 106 -15.50 8.91 9.27
C ASP A 106 -14.41 8.20 10.06
N ASN A 107 -14.16 8.73 11.26
CA ASN A 107 -13.41 8.02 12.28
C ASN A 107 -14.42 7.07 12.95
N ASP A 108 -14.53 5.84 12.44
CA ASP A 108 -15.55 4.82 12.81
C ASP A 108 -15.51 4.39 14.31
N GLY A 109 -14.81 5.12 15.16
CA GLY A 109 -14.63 4.83 16.57
C GLY A 109 -13.65 3.68 16.82
N PHE A 110 -12.93 3.23 15.79
CA PHE A 110 -11.88 2.24 15.94
C PHE A 110 -10.70 2.86 16.71
N SER A 111 -10.44 2.32 17.90
CA SER A 111 -9.27 2.70 18.66
C SER A 111 -8.04 1.99 18.10
N LEU A 112 -7.06 2.75 17.62
CA LEU A 112 -5.73 2.24 17.28
C LEU A 112 -4.89 1.93 18.52
N SER A 113 -5.44 2.02 19.75
CA SER A 113 -4.69 1.79 20.99
C SER A 113 -4.05 0.39 21.11
N GLU A 114 -4.51 -0.56 20.31
CA GLU A 114 -3.99 -1.93 20.26
C GLU A 114 -2.99 -2.16 19.11
N ILE A 115 -2.76 -1.14 18.27
CA ILE A 115 -1.82 -1.17 17.15
C ILE A 115 -0.63 -0.28 17.51
N ASP A 116 0.54 -0.89 17.64
CA ASP A 116 1.80 -0.18 17.77
C ASP A 116 2.34 0.16 16.36
N PHE A 117 3.26 1.11 16.26
CA PHE A 117 3.91 1.44 14.98
C PHE A 117 5.43 1.48 15.15
N PHE A 118 6.16 0.89 14.20
CA PHE A 118 7.62 1.01 14.11
C PHE A 118 8.02 1.42 12.70
N MET A 119 8.70 2.56 12.56
CA MET A 119 9.02 3.15 11.25
C MET A 119 7.79 3.26 10.33
N ASN A 120 6.66 3.67 10.92
CA ASN A 120 5.33 3.78 10.27
C ASN A 120 4.71 2.46 9.79
N ILE A 121 5.32 1.32 10.10
CA ILE A 121 4.74 0.00 9.82
C ILE A 121 3.82 -0.38 10.99
N PRO A 122 2.57 -0.81 10.73
CA PRO A 122 1.65 -1.28 11.77
C PRO A 122 2.14 -2.60 12.38
N ILE A 123 2.25 -2.61 13.70
CA ILE A 123 2.55 -3.77 14.52
C ILE A 123 1.30 -4.18 15.28
N ILE A 124 0.85 -5.39 15.03
CA ILE A 124 -0.28 -6.01 15.71
C ILE A 124 0.23 -7.01 16.76
N ARG A 125 -0.43 -7.02 17.92
CA ARG A 125 -0.23 -8.06 18.94
C ARG A 125 -1.15 -9.21 18.64
N MET A 126 -0.60 -10.42 18.54
CA MET A 126 -1.39 -11.63 18.28
C MET A 126 -0.98 -12.77 19.22
N LYS A 127 -1.93 -13.67 19.45
CA LYS A 127 -1.73 -14.88 20.26
C LYS A 127 -1.80 -16.11 19.35
N ILE A 128 -0.68 -16.81 19.20
CA ILE A 128 -0.61 -18.07 18.43
C ILE A 128 -0.29 -19.18 19.43
N GLN A 129 -1.20 -20.16 19.56
CA GLN A 129 -1.01 -21.30 20.48
C GLN A 129 -0.58 -20.86 21.90
N ASP A 130 -1.29 -19.87 22.43
CA ASP A 130 -1.04 -19.24 23.73
C ASP A 130 0.25 -18.40 23.87
N ILE A 131 1.04 -18.24 22.81
CA ILE A 131 2.23 -17.37 22.78
C ILE A 131 1.84 -16.01 22.23
N GLU A 132 2.10 -14.95 22.98
CA GLU A 132 1.96 -13.57 22.50
C GLU A 132 3.17 -13.17 21.66
N ILE A 133 2.91 -12.64 20.46
CA ILE A 133 3.92 -12.12 19.55
C ILE A 133 3.51 -10.76 19.00
N ASN A 134 4.52 -9.94 18.68
CA ASN A 134 4.36 -8.74 17.87
C ASN A 134 4.62 -9.12 16.41
N ALA A 135 3.66 -8.86 15.54
CA ALA A 135 3.75 -9.15 14.11
C ALA A 135 3.55 -7.86 13.31
N ILE A 136 4.27 -7.75 12.20
CA ILE A 136 4.00 -6.71 11.19
C ILE A 136 2.73 -7.11 10.46
N PHE A 137 1.82 -6.15 10.29
CA PHE A 137 0.71 -6.30 9.36
C PHE A 137 1.17 -5.87 7.96
N ASP A 138 1.29 -6.84 7.06
CA ASP A 138 1.80 -6.70 5.69
C ASP A 138 0.79 -7.32 4.71
N THR A 139 0.29 -6.53 3.77
CA THR A 139 -0.90 -6.83 2.93
C THR A 139 -0.61 -7.48 1.58
#